data_AF-A0A7V1SKM1-F1
#
_entry.id   AF-A0A7V1SKM1-F1
#
_cell.length_a   1.000
_cell.length_b   1.000
_cell.length_c   1.000
_cell.angle_alpha   90.00
_cell.angle_beta   90.00
_cell.angle_gamma   90.00
#
_symmetry.space_group_name_H-M   'P 1'
#
loop_
_entity.id
_entity.type
_entity.pdbx_description
1 polymer ?
#
loop_
_entity_poly.entity_id
_entity_poly.type
_entity_poly.pdbx_seq_one_letter_code
_entity_poly.pdbx_strand_id
1 'polypeptide(L)'
;MGEVSMGGNIPASCSGEERRRGKRFVIDSIVFPFLGSRDEDHTCFEYLLLDIGLHGVRISVPRWVVNRERLREGDRINLHVPFELEHRSYDQGRVVWASWDKEMDAQVCGIEVTKQMPLYNRVYFSLSSREVTVDLGAFSSVEDLGKRLLKDLFLLKKGVLIYLNHLVAYFSRVGEYPSRDYPRLKEVFLDDIRNRVRDHRDSLEGLYDDFRGEGRPGVAISGFLDLEELRDMVESEISLEILSTTFQKEAAMFYLQAIKDLEKKLYEKYNAVVMLYIKSI
;
A
#
# COMPACT_ATOMS: atom_id res chain seq x y z
N MET A 1 63.05 -35.56 -7.68
CA MET A 1 61.96 -35.14 -8.60
C MET A 1 60.65 -35.42 -7.88
N GLY A 2 59.74 -34.43 -7.86
CA GLY A 2 58.50 -34.44 -7.08
C GLY A 2 58.68 -33.79 -5.69
N GLU A 3 57.86 -32.87 -5.21
CA GLU A 3 56.73 -32.12 -5.75
C GLU A 3 56.61 -30.86 -4.85
N VAL A 4 56.52 -29.67 -5.44
CA VAL A 4 56.35 -28.42 -4.70
C VAL A 4 54.86 -28.24 -4.44
N SER A 5 54.45 -28.42 -3.17
CA SER A 5 53.08 -28.20 -2.72
C SER A 5 52.87 -26.72 -2.38
N MET A 6 52.26 -25.99 -3.31
CA MET A 6 51.72 -24.64 -3.10
C MET A 6 50.41 -24.75 -2.32
N GLY A 7 50.48 -24.64 -1.00
CA GLY A 7 49.31 -24.45 -0.14
C GLY A 7 48.75 -23.05 -0.30
N GLY A 8 47.76 -22.88 -1.19
CA GLY A 8 46.96 -21.67 -1.29
C GLY A 8 46.07 -21.50 -0.06
N ASN A 9 46.38 -20.49 0.75
CA ASN A 9 45.47 -19.96 1.76
C ASN A 9 44.27 -19.31 1.05
N ILE A 10 43.14 -20.02 1.02
CA ILE A 10 41.83 -19.42 0.77
C ILE A 10 41.31 -18.96 2.14
N PRO A 11 41.22 -17.66 2.44
CA PRO A 11 40.54 -17.23 3.65
C PRO A 11 39.05 -17.53 3.50
N ALA A 12 38.55 -18.30 4.47
CA ALA A 12 37.16 -18.63 4.65
C ALA A 12 36.29 -17.36 4.61
N SER A 13 35.20 -17.49 3.87
CA SER A 13 34.06 -16.60 3.77
C SER A 13 33.78 -15.77 5.03
N CYS A 14 33.74 -14.45 4.87
CA CYS A 14 33.21 -13.50 5.84
C CYS A 14 31.76 -13.88 6.21
N SER A 15 31.59 -14.48 7.39
CA SER A 15 30.30 -14.63 8.07
C SER A 15 29.80 -13.27 8.55
N GLY A 16 28.91 -12.65 7.77
CA GLY A 16 28.19 -11.42 8.14
C GLY A 16 27.10 -11.65 9.19
N GLU A 17 27.43 -12.27 10.33
CA GLU A 17 26.52 -12.45 11.46
C GLU A 17 26.58 -11.32 12.50
N GLU A 18 27.52 -10.38 12.39
CA GLU A 18 27.72 -9.36 13.43
C GLU A 18 26.98 -8.04 13.16
N ARG A 19 25.83 -7.92 13.82
CA ARG A 19 25.17 -6.71 14.40
C ARG A 19 23.64 -6.71 14.18
N ARG A 20 22.97 -7.80 14.51
CA ARG A 20 21.50 -7.88 14.53
C ARG A 20 21.00 -7.59 15.95
N ARG A 21 20.23 -6.52 16.15
CA ARG A 21 19.77 -6.04 17.48
C ARG A 21 18.47 -6.67 18.00
N GLY A 22 17.87 -7.66 17.33
CA GLY A 22 16.64 -8.27 17.81
C GLY A 22 16.16 -9.49 17.01
N LYS A 23 15.29 -10.30 17.63
CA LYS A 23 14.66 -11.49 17.02
C LYS A 23 13.59 -11.05 16.01
N ARG A 24 13.61 -11.62 14.81
CA ARG A 24 12.66 -11.37 13.72
C ARG A 24 11.82 -12.62 13.45
N PHE A 25 10.57 -12.44 13.04
CA PHE A 25 9.62 -13.53 12.78
C PHE A 25 9.29 -13.62 11.31
N VAL A 26 9.63 -14.72 10.66
CA VAL A 26 9.31 -14.97 9.25
C VAL A 26 7.80 -15.20 9.11
N ILE A 27 7.18 -14.57 8.13
CA ILE A 27 5.80 -14.80 7.73
C ILE A 27 5.83 -15.70 6.50
N ASP A 28 5.49 -16.97 6.68
CA ASP A 28 5.66 -18.00 5.66
C ASP A 28 4.53 -18.07 4.61
N SER A 29 3.45 -17.27 4.73
CA SER A 29 2.25 -17.49 3.90
C SER A 29 1.46 -16.25 3.45
N ILE A 30 2.11 -15.08 3.29
CA ILE A 30 1.42 -13.94 2.64
C ILE A 30 1.73 -13.99 1.16
N VAL A 31 0.79 -14.57 0.40
CA VAL A 31 0.86 -14.63 -1.08
C VAL A 31 0.36 -13.32 -1.71
N PHE A 32 -0.35 -12.50 -0.94
CA PHE A 32 -1.02 -11.30 -1.45
C PHE A 32 -0.28 -10.01 -1.08
N PRO A 33 -0.05 -9.11 -2.04
CA PRO A 33 0.64 -7.85 -1.80
C PRO A 33 -0.20 -6.89 -0.96
N PHE A 34 0.44 -6.24 0.01
CA PHE A 34 -0.08 -5.04 0.63
C PHE A 34 0.30 -3.82 -0.21
N LEU A 35 -0.46 -2.73 -0.04
CA LEU A 35 -0.18 -1.43 -0.64
C LEU A 35 0.53 -0.51 0.35
N GLY A 36 1.67 0.03 -0.07
CA GLY A 36 2.44 1.06 0.60
C GLY A 36 2.49 2.34 -0.23
N SER A 37 2.92 3.45 0.36
CA SER A 37 3.21 4.67 -0.38
C SER A 37 4.45 5.39 0.13
N ARG A 38 5.26 5.98 -0.73
CA ARG A 38 6.35 6.88 -0.32
C ARG A 38 5.77 8.23 0.14
N ASP A 39 6.32 8.79 1.22
CA ASP A 39 5.79 10.02 1.81
C ASP A 39 6.06 11.28 0.97
N GLU A 40 7.15 11.29 0.19
CA GLU A 40 7.61 12.45 -0.58
C GLU A 40 6.72 12.75 -1.80
N ASP A 41 6.41 11.73 -2.59
CA ASP A 41 5.74 11.84 -3.88
C ASP A 41 4.35 11.15 -3.89
N HIS A 42 3.98 10.51 -2.77
CA HIS A 42 2.76 9.72 -2.63
C HIS A 42 2.68 8.55 -3.60
N THR A 43 3.81 8.10 -4.14
CA THR A 43 3.83 7.00 -5.10
C THR A 43 3.51 5.69 -4.39
N CYS A 44 2.49 4.99 -4.92
CA CYS A 44 2.04 3.71 -4.41
C CYS A 44 2.99 2.60 -4.86
N PHE A 45 3.21 1.60 -4.00
CA PHE A 45 3.96 0.40 -4.34
C PHE A 45 3.38 -0.82 -3.62
N GLU A 46 3.56 -1.97 -4.24
CA GLU A 46 3.18 -3.25 -3.66
C GLU A 46 4.34 -3.90 -2.92
N TYR A 47 4.02 -4.53 -1.79
CA TYR A 47 5.02 -5.24 -1.01
C TYR A 47 4.43 -6.47 -0.32
N LEU A 48 5.28 -7.47 -0.09
CA LEU A 48 4.98 -8.60 0.77
C LEU A 48 5.71 -8.41 2.10
N LEU A 49 5.02 -8.77 3.18
CA LEU A 49 5.56 -8.72 4.52
C LEU A 49 6.34 -10.00 4.79
N LEU A 50 7.66 -9.90 4.96
CA LEU A 50 8.54 -11.06 5.15
C LEU A 50 8.80 -11.37 6.60
N ASP A 51 9.17 -10.34 7.38
CA ASP A 51 9.35 -10.50 8.81
C ASP A 51 8.96 -9.25 9.59
N ILE A 52 8.62 -9.46 10.85
CA ILE A 52 8.41 -8.37 11.79
C ILE A 52 9.26 -8.58 13.04
N GLY A 53 9.83 -7.50 13.56
CA GLY A 53 10.53 -7.44 14.82
C GLY A 53 10.19 -6.17 15.60
N LEU A 54 10.71 -6.11 16.84
CA LEU A 54 10.39 -5.04 17.80
C LEU A 54 10.71 -3.61 17.29
N HIS A 55 11.71 -3.48 16.43
CA HIS A 55 12.23 -2.20 15.96
C HIS A 55 12.13 -2.02 14.45
N GLY A 56 11.50 -2.97 13.75
CA GLY A 56 11.49 -2.92 12.30
C GLY A 56 10.76 -4.06 11.63
N VAL A 57 10.46 -3.81 10.37
CA VAL A 57 9.76 -4.71 9.47
C VAL A 57 10.68 -5.03 8.30
N ARG A 58 10.65 -6.26 7.80
CA ARG A 58 11.25 -6.62 6.52
C ARG A 58 10.16 -6.85 5.50
N ILE A 59 10.28 -6.19 4.36
CA ILE A 59 9.38 -6.37 3.23
C ILE A 59 10.15 -6.82 2.00
N SER A 60 9.47 -7.47 1.06
CA SER A 60 9.94 -7.65 -0.30
C SER A 60 9.05 -6.89 -1.27
N VAL A 61 9.67 -6.15 -2.17
CA VAL A 61 9.05 -5.46 -3.30
C VAL A 61 9.35 -6.28 -4.56
N PRO A 62 8.33 -6.90 -5.19
CA PRO A 62 8.53 -7.76 -6.36
C PRO A 62 9.21 -7.03 -7.53
N ARG A 63 9.98 -7.76 -8.37
CA ARG A 63 10.70 -7.17 -9.51
C ARG A 63 9.87 -6.23 -10.39
N TRP A 64 8.66 -6.63 -10.71
CA TRP A 64 7.78 -5.87 -11.61
C TRP A 64 7.37 -4.52 -11.01
N VAL A 65 7.29 -4.45 -9.67
CA VAL A 65 7.13 -3.20 -8.92
C VAL A 65 8.45 -2.43 -8.92
N VAL A 66 9.58 -3.07 -8.63
CA VAL A 66 10.91 -2.42 -8.58
C VAL A 66 11.30 -1.74 -9.90
N ASN A 67 10.87 -2.32 -11.03
CA ASN A 67 11.09 -1.73 -12.35
C ASN A 67 10.37 -0.39 -12.55
N ARG A 68 9.32 -0.13 -11.77
CA ARG A 68 8.59 1.15 -11.73
C ARG A 68 9.07 1.99 -10.56
N GLU A 69 9.12 1.39 -9.37
CA GLU A 69 9.33 2.03 -8.08
C GLU A 69 10.38 1.31 -7.25
N ARG A 70 11.59 1.87 -7.22
CA ARG A 70 12.69 1.35 -6.39
C ARG A 70 12.78 2.13 -5.08
N LEU A 71 12.66 1.44 -3.96
CA LEU A 71 12.86 2.02 -2.63
C LEU A 71 14.36 2.22 -2.37
N ARG A 72 14.73 3.39 -1.84
CA ARG A 72 16.13 3.73 -1.52
C ARG A 72 16.33 3.84 -0.01
N GLU A 73 17.56 3.65 0.42
CA GLU A 73 17.94 3.90 1.81
C GLU A 73 17.67 5.36 2.18
N GLY A 74 17.00 5.58 3.30
CA GLY A 74 16.56 6.89 3.75
C GLY A 74 15.13 7.26 3.36
N ASP A 75 14.51 6.56 2.40
CA ASP A 75 13.12 6.81 1.99
C ASP A 75 12.18 6.67 3.20
N ARG A 76 11.25 7.62 3.32
CA ARG A 76 10.13 7.53 4.26
C ARG A 76 8.94 6.93 3.55
N ILE A 77 8.38 5.88 4.14
CA ILE A 77 7.27 5.14 3.56
C ILE A 77 6.16 4.96 4.59
N ASN A 78 4.93 4.93 4.08
CA ASN A 78 3.77 4.47 4.80
C ASN A 78 3.42 3.06 4.32
N LEU A 79 3.36 2.11 5.24
CA LEU A 79 2.99 0.72 4.99
C LEU A 79 1.48 0.53 4.96
N HIS A 80 0.71 1.49 5.49
CA HIS A 80 -0.76 1.44 5.60
C HIS A 80 -1.27 0.15 6.28
N VAL A 81 -0.40 -0.51 7.05
CA VAL A 81 -0.69 -1.68 7.86
C VAL A 81 -0.39 -1.29 9.31
N PRO A 82 -1.38 -1.30 10.20
CA PRO A 82 -1.15 -1.02 11.60
C PRO A 82 -0.50 -2.20 12.30
N PHE A 83 0.71 -1.99 12.81
CA PHE A 83 1.43 -2.91 13.69
C PHE A 83 1.23 -2.48 15.13
N GLU A 84 0.73 -3.37 16.00
CA GLU A 84 0.59 -3.11 17.43
C GLU A 84 1.77 -3.67 18.22
N LEU A 85 2.42 -2.79 18.99
CA LEU A 85 3.39 -3.16 20.00
C LEU A 85 3.11 -2.39 21.30
N GLU A 86 2.96 -3.09 22.42
CA GLU A 86 2.75 -2.48 23.75
C GLU A 86 1.64 -1.40 23.75
N HIS A 87 0.50 -1.67 23.11
CA HIS A 87 -0.63 -0.73 22.94
C HIS A 87 -0.30 0.54 22.15
N ARG A 88 0.69 0.47 21.26
CA ARG A 88 1.04 1.53 20.32
C ARG A 88 0.90 0.98 18.91
N SER A 89 0.26 1.75 18.03
CA SER A 89 0.16 1.40 16.62
C SER A 89 1.24 2.12 15.81
N TYR A 90 1.77 1.45 14.81
CA TYR A 90 2.72 2.02 13.88
C TYR A 90 2.38 1.61 12.46
N ASP A 91 2.52 2.53 11.52
CA ASP A 91 2.21 2.33 10.09
C ASP A 91 3.27 2.97 9.17
N GLN A 92 4.12 3.85 9.69
CA GLN A 92 5.17 4.54 8.93
C GLN A 92 6.57 4.19 9.42
N GLY A 93 7.50 4.14 8.47
CA GLY A 93 8.90 3.85 8.75
C GLY A 93 9.87 4.43 7.72
N ARG A 94 11.16 4.24 8.00
CA ARG A 94 12.26 4.62 7.13
C ARG A 94 12.99 3.38 6.64
N VAL A 95 13.31 3.33 5.35
CA VAL A 95 14.17 2.28 4.78
C VAL A 95 15.59 2.48 5.31
N VAL A 96 16.10 1.50 6.05
CA VAL A 96 17.46 1.52 6.64
C VAL A 96 18.46 0.83 5.73
N TRP A 97 18.04 -0.21 5.03
CA TRP A 97 18.85 -0.90 4.04
C TRP A 97 17.95 -1.49 2.95
N ALA A 98 18.49 -1.65 1.74
CA ALA A 98 17.82 -2.34 0.66
C ALA A 98 18.79 -3.21 -0.13
N SER A 99 18.42 -4.47 -0.39
CA SER A 99 19.23 -5.42 -1.15
C SER A 99 18.39 -6.19 -2.15
N TRP A 100 18.99 -6.56 -3.28
CA TRP A 100 18.34 -7.45 -4.23
C TRP A 100 18.49 -8.91 -3.78
N ASP A 101 17.38 -9.63 -3.70
CA ASP A 101 17.36 -11.07 -3.48
C ASP A 101 17.07 -11.79 -4.80
N LYS A 102 18.01 -12.64 -5.24
CA LYS A 102 17.91 -13.37 -6.50
C LYS A 102 16.97 -14.57 -6.41
N GLU A 103 16.81 -15.16 -5.23
CA GLU A 103 15.94 -16.31 -5.05
C GLU A 103 14.47 -15.88 -5.07
N MET A 104 14.19 -14.72 -4.46
CA MET A 104 12.83 -14.14 -4.46
C MET A 104 12.53 -13.29 -5.71
N ASP A 105 13.52 -13.03 -6.57
CA ASP A 105 13.45 -12.06 -7.68
C ASP A 105 12.80 -10.73 -7.22
N ALA A 106 13.27 -10.20 -6.09
CA ALA A 106 12.65 -9.07 -5.41
C ALA A 106 13.68 -8.17 -4.71
N GLN A 107 13.32 -6.91 -4.51
CA GLN A 107 14.05 -6.01 -3.63
C GLN A 107 13.59 -6.24 -2.19
N VAL A 108 14.51 -6.67 -1.33
CA VAL A 108 14.25 -6.82 0.11
C VAL A 108 14.68 -5.54 0.83
N CYS A 109 13.80 -4.99 1.63
CA CYS A 109 14.03 -3.76 2.39
C CYS A 109 13.86 -4.00 3.89
N GLY A 110 14.79 -3.48 4.68
CA GLY A 110 14.65 -3.36 6.12
C GLY A 110 14.14 -1.98 6.51
N ILE A 111 13.01 -1.93 7.21
CA ILE A 111 12.33 -0.70 7.58
C ILE A 111 12.40 -0.54 9.09
N GLU A 112 12.90 0.60 9.55
CA GLU A 112 12.77 1.02 10.95
C GLU A 112 11.45 1.76 11.10
N VAL A 113 10.64 1.31 12.06
CA VAL A 113 9.31 1.85 12.29
C VAL A 113 9.42 3.05 13.22
N THR A 114 9.02 4.24 12.76
CA THR A 114 9.39 5.51 13.42
C THR A 114 8.22 6.29 14.01
N LYS A 115 6.99 6.11 13.51
CA LYS A 115 5.86 6.95 13.89
C LYS A 115 4.82 6.17 14.66
N GLN A 116 4.59 6.63 15.88
CA GLN A 116 3.53 6.13 16.74
C GLN A 116 2.20 6.81 16.40
N MET A 117 1.16 6.02 16.25
CA MET A 117 -0.21 6.46 16.09
C MET A 117 -1.10 5.88 17.19
N PRO A 118 -2.19 6.57 17.58
CA PRO A 118 -3.16 6.00 18.50
C PRO A 118 -3.86 4.80 17.87
N LEU A 119 -4.19 3.80 18.69
CA LEU A 119 -4.94 2.61 18.28
C LEU A 119 -6.39 2.98 17.96
N TYR A 120 -6.65 3.32 16.70
CA TYR A 120 -8.02 3.44 16.17
C TYR A 120 -8.37 2.32 15.19
N ASN A 121 -7.37 1.55 14.75
CA ASN A 121 -7.53 0.50 13.75
C ASN A 121 -8.00 -0.81 14.41
N ARG A 122 -9.10 -1.34 13.87
CA ARG A 122 -9.78 -2.55 14.38
C ARG A 122 -9.19 -3.85 13.86
N VAL A 123 -8.38 -3.77 12.81
CA VAL A 123 -7.59 -4.91 12.28
C VAL A 123 -6.15 -4.48 12.35
N TYR A 124 -5.32 -5.27 13.03
CA TYR A 124 -3.90 -4.97 13.21
C TYR A 124 -3.08 -6.25 13.34
N PHE A 125 -1.80 -6.16 13.00
CA PHE A 125 -0.84 -7.20 13.31
C PHE A 125 -0.31 -6.99 14.73
N SER A 126 -0.55 -7.93 15.64
CA SER A 126 0.04 -7.85 16.97
C SER A 126 1.46 -8.41 16.93
N LEU A 127 2.44 -7.58 17.29
CA LEU A 127 3.85 -8.02 17.35
C LEU A 127 4.11 -8.98 18.51
N SER A 128 3.27 -8.90 19.55
CA SER A 128 3.34 -9.75 20.74
C SER A 128 2.82 -11.16 20.45
N SER A 129 1.62 -11.29 19.87
CA SER A 129 1.02 -12.59 19.54
C SER A 129 1.46 -13.15 18.19
N ARG A 130 2.01 -12.31 17.30
CA ARG A 130 2.50 -12.67 15.95
C ARG A 130 1.39 -13.11 15.00
N GLU A 131 0.16 -12.66 15.26
CA GLU A 131 -1.01 -12.99 14.46
C GLU A 131 -1.79 -11.73 14.09
N VAL A 132 -2.57 -11.84 13.01
CA VAL A 132 -3.58 -10.82 12.67
C VAL A 132 -4.66 -10.84 13.75
N THR A 133 -4.67 -9.79 14.55
CA THR A 133 -5.69 -9.59 15.56
C THR A 133 -6.81 -8.73 14.97
N VAL A 134 -8.03 -9.19 15.19
CA VAL A 134 -9.24 -8.48 14.74
C VAL A 134 -10.01 -8.14 15.99
N ASP A 135 -10.04 -6.85 16.31
CA ASP A 135 -10.92 -6.31 17.33
C ASP A 135 -12.28 -6.01 16.70
N LEU A 136 -13.26 -6.87 16.97
CA LEU A 136 -14.62 -6.68 16.49
C LEU A 136 -15.30 -5.49 17.18
N GLY A 137 -14.90 -5.10 18.39
CA GLY A 137 -15.52 -4.02 19.15
C GLY A 137 -17.06 -4.09 19.15
N ALA A 138 -17.71 -3.18 18.43
CA ALA A 138 -19.16 -3.08 18.28
C ALA A 138 -19.77 -3.89 17.12
N PHE A 139 -18.96 -4.63 16.35
CA PHE A 139 -19.46 -5.48 15.26
C PHE A 139 -19.94 -6.83 15.80
N SER A 140 -21.05 -7.31 15.26
CA SER A 140 -21.59 -8.64 15.55
C SER A 140 -20.76 -9.77 14.94
N SER A 141 -20.02 -9.50 13.85
CA SER A 141 -19.25 -10.51 13.13
C SER A 141 -18.10 -9.92 12.30
N VAL A 142 -17.17 -10.78 11.87
CA VAL A 142 -16.11 -10.43 10.89
C VAL A 142 -16.71 -10.03 9.55
N GLU A 143 -17.85 -10.63 9.17
CA GLU A 143 -18.58 -10.28 7.94
C GLU A 143 -19.08 -8.83 7.99
N ASP A 144 -19.59 -8.38 9.14
CA ASP A 144 -20.06 -6.99 9.30
C ASP A 144 -18.91 -5.98 9.21
N LEU A 145 -17.73 -6.36 9.72
CA LEU A 145 -16.51 -5.59 9.54
C LEU A 145 -16.09 -5.55 8.06
N GLY A 146 -16.12 -6.69 7.35
CA GLY A 146 -15.86 -6.77 5.91
C GLY A 146 -16.80 -5.88 5.10
N LYS A 147 -18.13 -5.96 5.35
CA LYS A 147 -19.15 -5.09 4.75
C LYS A 147 -18.83 -3.62 4.97
N ARG A 148 -18.39 -3.27 6.19
CA ARG A 148 -18.01 -1.90 6.50
C ARG A 148 -16.77 -1.44 5.72
N LEU A 149 -15.74 -2.29 5.64
CA LEU A 149 -14.52 -1.96 4.92
C LEU A 149 -14.78 -1.76 3.42
N LEU A 150 -15.56 -2.64 2.78
CA LEU A 150 -15.95 -2.50 1.36
C LEU A 150 -16.77 -1.22 1.14
N LYS A 151 -17.71 -0.92 2.03
CA LYS A 151 -18.45 0.35 1.99
C LYS A 151 -17.52 1.57 2.08
N ASP A 152 -16.57 1.54 3.02
CA ASP A 152 -15.63 2.62 3.21
C ASP A 152 -14.73 2.79 1.98
N LEU A 153 -14.26 1.70 1.35
CA LEU A 153 -13.52 1.74 0.08
C LEU A 153 -14.31 2.45 -1.03
N PHE A 154 -15.54 2.02 -1.28
CA PHE A 154 -16.44 2.66 -2.24
C PHE A 154 -16.63 4.17 -1.95
N LEU A 155 -16.92 4.52 -0.70
CA LEU A 155 -17.16 5.92 -0.32
C LEU A 155 -15.91 6.80 -0.46
N LEU A 156 -14.73 6.26 -0.14
CA LEU A 156 -13.46 6.96 -0.31
C LEU A 156 -13.15 7.17 -1.80
N LYS A 157 -13.35 6.17 -2.67
CA LYS A 157 -13.17 6.30 -4.12
C LYS A 157 -14.15 7.32 -4.72
N LYS A 158 -15.39 7.34 -4.23
CA LYS A 158 -16.36 8.40 -4.55
C LYS A 158 -15.87 9.79 -4.13
N GLY A 159 -15.22 9.90 -2.97
CA GLY A 159 -14.55 11.13 -2.53
C GLY A 159 -13.45 11.58 -3.49
N VAL A 160 -12.60 10.66 -3.96
CA VAL A 160 -11.56 10.93 -4.96
C VAL A 160 -12.18 11.52 -6.23
N LEU A 161 -13.26 10.90 -6.74
CA LEU A 161 -13.97 11.40 -7.91
C LEU A 161 -14.53 12.81 -7.72
N ILE A 162 -15.05 13.15 -6.54
CA ILE A 162 -15.57 14.49 -6.24
C ILE A 162 -14.45 15.53 -6.34
N TYR A 163 -13.31 15.30 -5.68
CA TYR A 163 -12.18 16.22 -5.75
C TYR A 163 -11.59 16.32 -7.16
N LEU A 164 -11.53 15.20 -7.90
CA LEU A 164 -11.11 15.20 -9.29
C LEU A 164 -12.06 16.04 -10.16
N ASN A 165 -13.37 15.95 -9.96
CA ASN A 165 -14.34 16.79 -10.67
C ASN A 165 -14.13 18.28 -10.39
N HIS A 166 -13.82 18.65 -9.14
CA HIS A 166 -13.47 20.02 -8.79
C HIS A 166 -12.19 20.47 -9.46
N LEU A 167 -11.16 19.60 -9.51
CA LEU A 167 -9.90 19.87 -10.18
C LEU A 167 -10.12 20.11 -11.69
N VAL A 168 -10.86 19.23 -12.37
CA VAL A 168 -11.23 19.38 -13.79
C VAL A 168 -12.01 20.67 -14.04
N ALA A 169 -12.98 20.97 -13.17
CA ALA A 169 -13.80 22.18 -13.28
C ALA A 169 -12.97 23.45 -13.06
N TYR A 170 -12.07 23.44 -12.08
CA TYR A 170 -11.14 24.55 -11.80
C TYR A 170 -10.30 24.87 -13.03
N PHE A 171 -9.67 23.86 -13.63
CA PHE A 171 -8.85 24.10 -14.81
C PHE A 171 -9.66 24.57 -16.01
N SER A 172 -10.90 24.09 -16.18
CA SER A 172 -11.75 24.54 -17.29
C SER A 172 -12.10 26.04 -17.24
N ARG A 173 -12.00 26.67 -16.07
CA ARG A 173 -12.36 28.08 -15.83
C ARG A 173 -11.18 29.02 -15.61
N VAL A 174 -10.07 28.52 -15.03
CA VAL A 174 -8.98 29.35 -14.47
C VAL A 174 -7.63 29.07 -15.16
N GLY A 175 -7.58 28.11 -16.09
CA GLY A 175 -6.38 27.81 -16.85
C GLY A 175 -6.07 28.93 -17.85
N GLU A 176 -5.11 29.79 -17.52
CA GLU A 176 -4.45 30.72 -18.48
C GLU A 176 -3.50 29.95 -19.43
N TYR A 177 -3.91 28.76 -19.86
CA TYR A 177 -3.14 28.00 -20.82
C TYR A 177 -3.41 28.52 -22.24
N PRO A 178 -2.43 28.45 -23.16
CA PRO A 178 -2.67 28.74 -24.57
C PRO A 178 -3.87 27.93 -25.05
N SER A 179 -4.86 28.63 -25.62
CA SER A 179 -6.15 28.10 -26.05
C SER A 179 -6.07 26.94 -27.06
N ARG A 180 -4.87 26.68 -27.60
CA ARG A 180 -4.59 25.66 -28.62
C ARG A 180 -4.21 24.27 -28.05
N ASP A 181 -3.54 24.21 -26.89
CA ASP A 181 -2.97 22.96 -26.36
C ASP A 181 -3.74 22.41 -25.15
N TYR A 182 -4.40 23.29 -24.40
CA TYR A 182 -5.18 22.95 -23.23
C TYR A 182 -6.42 22.06 -23.47
N PRO A 183 -7.19 22.23 -24.56
CA PRO A 183 -8.35 21.36 -24.82
C PRO A 183 -7.93 19.90 -25.01
N ARG A 184 -6.79 19.65 -25.67
CA ARG A 184 -6.28 18.29 -25.92
C ARG A 184 -5.75 17.63 -24.65
N LEU A 185 -5.02 18.36 -23.80
CA LEU A 185 -4.59 17.86 -22.50
C LEU A 185 -5.78 17.54 -21.59
N LYS A 186 -6.80 18.40 -21.59
CA LYS A 186 -8.02 18.20 -20.80
C LYS A 186 -8.82 16.98 -21.26
N GLU A 187 -9.15 16.90 -22.56
CA GLU A 187 -10.00 15.85 -23.11
C GLU A 187 -9.33 14.48 -23.12
N VAL A 188 -8.00 14.41 -23.32
CA VAL A 188 -7.32 13.12 -23.44
C VAL A 188 -6.79 12.65 -22.09
N PHE A 189 -6.32 13.52 -21.20
CA PHE A 189 -5.67 13.07 -19.97
C PHE A 189 -6.61 13.11 -18.75
N LEU A 190 -7.25 14.24 -18.48
CA LEU A 190 -8.06 14.40 -17.28
C LEU A 190 -9.41 13.70 -17.37
N ASP A 191 -10.04 13.71 -18.54
CA ASP A 191 -11.29 12.99 -18.75
C ASP A 191 -11.07 11.46 -18.71
N ASP A 192 -9.95 10.96 -19.23
CA ASP A 192 -9.58 9.55 -19.13
C ASP A 192 -9.35 9.11 -17.68
N ILE A 193 -8.56 9.88 -16.91
CA ILE A 193 -8.39 9.61 -15.46
C ILE A 193 -9.74 9.63 -14.75
N ARG A 194 -10.60 10.61 -15.04
CA ARG A 194 -11.93 10.70 -14.44
C ARG A 194 -12.79 9.49 -14.77
N ASN A 195 -12.76 9.02 -16.02
CA ASN A 195 -13.52 7.85 -16.44
C ASN A 195 -13.01 6.60 -15.71
N ARG A 196 -11.68 6.38 -15.62
CA ARG A 196 -11.12 5.23 -14.88
C ARG A 196 -11.49 5.25 -13.40
N VAL A 197 -11.36 6.41 -12.73
CA VAL A 197 -11.78 6.57 -11.32
C VAL A 197 -13.27 6.29 -11.15
N ARG A 198 -14.11 6.73 -12.10
CA ARG A 198 -15.55 6.47 -12.07
C ARG A 198 -15.84 4.98 -12.22
N ASP A 199 -15.21 4.33 -13.18
CA ASP A 199 -15.41 2.91 -13.46
C ASP A 199 -14.97 2.06 -12.25
N HIS A 200 -13.81 2.35 -11.65
CA HIS A 200 -13.38 1.69 -10.41
C HIS A 200 -14.32 1.94 -9.23
N ARG A 201 -14.88 3.16 -9.12
CA ARG A 201 -15.90 3.47 -8.11
C ARG A 201 -17.17 2.65 -8.32
N ASP A 202 -17.64 2.54 -9.57
CA ASP A 202 -18.83 1.77 -9.92
C ASP A 202 -18.60 0.27 -9.68
N SER A 203 -17.40 -0.26 -9.96
CA SER A 203 -17.02 -1.63 -9.63
C SER A 203 -17.00 -1.90 -8.12
N LEU A 204 -16.44 -0.98 -7.31
CA LEU A 204 -16.47 -1.08 -5.85
C LEU A 204 -17.89 -1.01 -5.28
N GLU A 205 -18.76 -0.20 -5.90
CA GLU A 205 -20.18 -0.11 -5.54
C GLU A 205 -20.89 -1.44 -5.81
N GLY A 206 -20.67 -2.02 -7.00
CA GLY A 206 -21.17 -3.34 -7.38
C GLY A 206 -20.71 -4.43 -6.41
N LEU A 207 -19.40 -4.50 -6.14
CA LEU A 207 -18.83 -5.46 -5.19
C LEU A 207 -19.44 -5.34 -3.78
N TYR A 208 -19.65 -4.11 -3.30
CA TYR A 208 -20.31 -3.89 -2.02
C TYR A 208 -21.79 -4.29 -2.04
N ASP A 209 -22.51 -3.99 -3.11
CA ASP A 209 -23.92 -4.35 -3.25
C ASP A 209 -24.11 -5.87 -3.38
N ASP A 210 -23.24 -6.56 -4.12
CA ASP A 210 -23.24 -8.01 -4.24
C ASP A 210 -22.93 -8.67 -2.88
N PHE A 211 -21.92 -8.18 -2.15
CA PHE A 211 -21.61 -8.68 -0.80
C PHE A 211 -22.74 -8.40 0.22
N ARG A 212 -23.52 -7.33 0.01
CA ARG A 212 -24.71 -7.02 0.81
C ARG A 212 -25.90 -7.89 0.42
N GLY A 213 -26.09 -8.14 -0.88
CA GLY A 213 -27.24 -8.81 -1.48
C GLY A 213 -27.18 -10.34 -1.39
N GLU A 214 -25.98 -10.92 -1.49
CA GLU A 214 -25.75 -12.37 -1.40
C GLU A 214 -25.60 -12.88 0.03
N GLY A 215 -26.09 -12.14 1.04
CA GLY A 215 -25.98 -12.43 2.47
C GLY A 215 -26.52 -13.81 2.89
N ARG A 216 -25.80 -14.86 2.54
CA ARG A 216 -25.86 -16.20 3.13
C ARG A 216 -24.98 -16.11 4.37
N PRO A 217 -25.56 -16.26 5.57
CA PRO A 217 -24.79 -16.28 6.80
C PRO A 217 -23.68 -17.34 6.69
N GLY A 218 -22.42 -16.98 6.93
CA GLY A 218 -21.31 -17.92 6.99
C GLY A 218 -20.46 -18.08 5.72
N VAL A 219 -20.65 -17.25 4.69
CA VAL A 219 -19.69 -17.22 3.55
C VAL A 219 -18.51 -16.33 3.93
N ALA A 220 -17.34 -16.94 4.09
CA ALA A 220 -16.10 -16.23 4.39
C ALA A 220 -15.77 -15.21 3.28
N ILE A 221 -15.18 -14.06 3.66
CA ILE A 221 -14.76 -13.00 2.74
C ILE A 221 -13.86 -13.53 1.62
N SER A 222 -13.10 -14.60 1.90
CA SER A 222 -12.21 -15.26 0.95
C SER A 222 -12.89 -15.98 -0.20
N GLY A 223 -14.15 -16.41 -0.03
CA GLY A 223 -14.93 -17.08 -1.07
C GLY A 223 -15.63 -16.12 -2.04
N PHE A 224 -15.63 -14.81 -1.73
CA PHE A 224 -16.35 -13.80 -2.48
C PHE A 224 -15.44 -12.78 -3.17
N LEU A 225 -14.22 -12.60 -2.65
CA LEU A 225 -13.36 -11.49 -3.03
C LEU A 225 -12.15 -11.96 -3.84
N ASP A 226 -12.00 -11.45 -5.05
CA ASP A 226 -10.74 -11.45 -5.77
C ASP A 226 -9.89 -10.24 -5.31
N LEU A 227 -8.76 -10.53 -4.66
CA LEU A 227 -7.88 -9.50 -4.13
C LEU A 227 -7.08 -8.74 -5.20
N GLU A 228 -6.85 -9.34 -6.38
CA GLU A 228 -6.18 -8.67 -7.50
C GLU A 228 -7.14 -7.67 -8.16
N GLU A 229 -8.41 -8.06 -8.36
CA GLU A 229 -9.44 -7.14 -8.85
C GLU A 229 -9.66 -5.99 -7.86
N LEU A 230 -9.75 -6.30 -6.56
CA LEU A 230 -9.88 -5.25 -5.53
C LEU A 230 -8.67 -4.30 -5.53
N ARG A 231 -7.47 -4.82 -5.75
CA ARG A 231 -6.24 -4.00 -5.81
C ARG A 231 -6.31 -3.00 -6.95
N ASP A 232 -6.65 -3.47 -8.15
CA ASP A 232 -6.76 -2.63 -9.36
C ASP A 232 -7.76 -1.48 -9.15
N MET A 233 -8.90 -1.76 -8.50
CA MET A 233 -9.90 -0.74 -8.17
C MET A 233 -9.40 0.30 -7.15
N VAL A 234 -8.45 -0.07 -6.29
CA VAL A 234 -7.92 0.79 -5.22
C VAL A 234 -6.69 1.58 -5.66
N GLU A 235 -5.93 1.09 -6.63
CA GLU A 235 -4.71 1.73 -7.13
C GLU A 235 -4.95 3.20 -7.56
N SER A 236 -3.92 4.03 -7.42
CA SER A 236 -4.00 5.46 -7.76
C SER A 236 -3.93 5.65 -9.28
N GLU A 237 -4.93 6.31 -9.84
CA GLU A 237 -4.97 6.72 -11.25
C GLU A 237 -4.22 8.03 -11.51
N ILE A 238 -3.72 8.68 -10.46
CA ILE A 238 -3.28 10.08 -10.45
C ILE A 238 -1.80 10.13 -10.06
N SER A 239 -0.90 10.45 -11.00
CA SER A 239 0.51 10.72 -10.65
C SER A 239 0.67 12.14 -10.13
N LEU A 240 1.02 12.28 -8.84
CA LEU A 240 1.23 13.60 -8.24
C LEU A 240 2.40 14.33 -8.89
N GLU A 241 3.47 13.63 -9.27
CA GLU A 241 4.64 14.22 -9.95
C GLU A 241 4.25 14.85 -11.29
N ILE A 242 3.52 14.11 -12.13
CA ILE A 242 3.07 14.60 -13.44
C ILE A 242 2.15 15.80 -13.27
N LEU A 243 1.19 15.70 -12.34
CA LEU A 243 0.19 16.74 -12.13
C LEU A 243 0.77 17.98 -11.46
N SER A 244 1.64 17.84 -10.46
CA SER A 244 2.29 18.98 -9.79
C SER A 244 3.23 19.75 -10.72
N THR A 245 3.94 19.04 -11.61
CA THR A 245 4.77 19.66 -12.64
C THR A 245 3.93 20.44 -13.65
N THR A 246 2.78 19.90 -14.02
CA THR A 246 1.84 20.53 -14.97
C THR A 246 1.05 21.68 -14.34
N PHE A 247 0.84 21.65 -13.02
CA PHE A 247 -0.12 22.52 -12.34
C PHE A 247 0.50 23.20 -11.11
N GLN A 248 1.10 24.38 -11.31
CA GLN A 248 1.77 25.15 -10.25
C GLN A 248 0.82 26.06 -9.43
N LYS A 249 -0.48 26.07 -9.72
CA LYS A 249 -1.44 26.93 -8.98
C LYS A 249 -1.78 26.30 -7.62
N GLU A 250 -1.65 27.09 -6.56
CA GLU A 250 -1.89 26.67 -5.16
C GLU A 250 -3.27 26.03 -4.97
N ALA A 251 -4.32 26.54 -5.62
CA ALA A 251 -5.67 25.98 -5.58
C ALA A 251 -5.78 24.55 -6.14
N ALA A 252 -5.03 24.21 -7.18
CA ALA A 252 -5.00 22.86 -7.74
C ALA A 252 -4.28 21.89 -6.79
N MET A 253 -3.22 22.37 -6.12
CA MET A 253 -2.48 21.57 -5.14
C MET A 253 -3.33 21.17 -3.94
N PHE A 254 -4.27 22.02 -3.48
CA PHE A 254 -5.21 21.64 -2.42
C PHE A 254 -6.08 20.44 -2.81
N TYR A 255 -6.59 20.41 -4.06
CA TYR A 255 -7.39 19.28 -4.53
C TYR A 255 -6.55 18.02 -4.73
N LEU A 256 -5.33 18.15 -5.26
CA LEU A 256 -4.40 17.02 -5.41
C LEU A 256 -4.04 16.42 -4.04
N GLN A 257 -3.75 17.25 -3.03
CA GLN A 257 -3.47 16.77 -1.69
C GLN A 257 -4.67 16.05 -1.07
N ALA A 258 -5.88 16.61 -1.22
CA ALA A 258 -7.09 15.98 -0.72
C ALA A 258 -7.34 14.61 -1.36
N ILE A 259 -7.07 14.48 -2.67
CA ILE A 259 -7.12 13.19 -3.37
C ILE A 259 -6.11 12.21 -2.75
N LYS A 260 -4.85 12.63 -2.58
CA LYS A 260 -3.81 11.78 -2.01
C LYS A 260 -4.08 11.36 -0.57
N ASP A 261 -4.71 12.21 0.23
CA ASP A 261 -5.11 11.86 1.60
C ASP A 261 -6.27 10.84 1.62
N LEU A 262 -7.16 10.87 0.62
CA LEU A 262 -8.18 9.85 0.44
C LEU A 262 -7.60 8.52 -0.06
N GLU A 263 -6.62 8.56 -0.96
CA GLU A 263 -5.91 7.36 -1.44
C GLU A 263 -5.16 6.65 -0.31
N LYS A 264 -4.48 7.38 0.59
CA LYS A 264 -3.87 6.77 1.78
C LYS A 264 -4.89 5.99 2.61
N LYS A 265 -6.08 6.55 2.82
CA LYS A 265 -7.17 5.87 3.52
C LYS A 265 -7.69 4.66 2.72
N LEU A 266 -7.72 4.72 1.39
CA LEU A 266 -8.06 3.58 0.55
C LEU A 266 -7.08 2.43 0.77
N TYR A 267 -5.77 2.71 0.78
CA TYR A 267 -4.74 1.71 1.02
C TYR A 267 -4.85 1.08 2.40
N GLU A 268 -5.10 1.88 3.44
CA GLU A 268 -5.38 1.37 4.79
C GLU A 268 -6.58 0.40 4.81
N LYS A 269 -7.67 0.73 4.10
CA LYS A 269 -8.86 -0.14 4.04
C LYS A 269 -8.61 -1.39 3.21
N TYR A 270 -7.89 -1.28 2.09
CA TYR A 270 -7.49 -2.43 1.28
C TYR A 270 -6.64 -3.40 2.10
N ASN A 271 -5.61 -2.90 2.77
CA ASN A 271 -4.73 -3.73 3.61
C ASN A 271 -5.51 -4.38 4.77
N ALA A 272 -6.50 -3.69 5.35
CA ALA A 272 -7.42 -4.29 6.33
C ALA A 272 -8.22 -5.45 5.74
N VAL A 273 -8.70 -5.33 4.50
CA VAL A 273 -9.38 -6.44 3.80
C VAL A 273 -8.43 -7.59 3.52
N VAL A 274 -7.19 -7.33 3.06
CA VAL A 274 -6.17 -8.36 2.87
C VAL A 274 -5.87 -9.10 4.19
N MET A 275 -5.77 -8.37 5.31
CA MET A 275 -5.59 -8.97 6.63
C MET A 275 -6.78 -9.85 7.05
N LEU A 276 -8.03 -9.42 6.79
CA LEU A 276 -9.20 -10.25 7.04
C LEU A 276 -9.22 -11.50 6.16
N TYR A 277 -8.81 -11.36 4.90
CA TYR A 277 -8.70 -12.46 3.96
C TYR A 277 -7.69 -13.50 4.47
N ILE A 278 -6.46 -13.07 4.81
CA ILE A 278 -5.40 -13.94 5.36
C ILE A 278 -5.89 -14.69 6.60
N LYS A 279 -6.64 -14.04 7.50
CA LYS A 279 -7.18 -14.67 8.71
C LYS A 279 -8.28 -15.71 8.42
N SER A 280 -8.93 -15.63 7.26
CA SER A 280 -10.03 -16.52 6.88
C SER A 280 -9.60 -17.75 6.07
N ILE A 281 -8.32 -17.85 5.71
CA ILE A 281 -7.68 -19.03 5.12
C ILE A 281 -7.24 -19.97 6.24
#